data_AF-A0A2V6VPA6-F1
#
_entry.id   AF-A0A2V6VPA6-F1
#
_cell.length_a   1.000
_cell.length_b   1.000
_cell.length_c   1.000
_cell.angle_alpha   90.00
_cell.angle_beta   90.00
_cell.angle_gamma   90.00
#
_symmetry.space_group_name_H-M   'P 1'
#
loop_
_entity.id
_entity.type
_entity.pdbx_description
1 polymer ?
#
loop_
_entity_poly.entity_id
_entity_poly.type
_entity_poly.pdbx_seq_one_letter_code
_entity_poly.pdbx_strand_id
1 'polypeptide(L)'
;MPTVLAAHAVDSAGTTEQKNRWLPAIATGGARATTAFVDADLAWDPQSTATRAEKVGAGCPRFASWLLRLDNREALLPLLESRFASEPRDHWLGLLAKHDIPAAPVQTMLDFMNDPAVRHLDMSVGYAKVREQFGQPIGSFQAIRHKCAEMLLSVENSHAAVYYAAWALDAKAEDAALAASVAKSYVSEAARHVCGEAIQVHGGIGFTWEYDLHLYMKRAKALEPMYGDADWHREQILRLVPA
;
A
#
# COMPACT_ATOMS: atom_id res chain seq x y z
N MET A 1 -1.23 -6.27 -4.37
CA MET A 1 -2.47 -5.47 -4.25
C MET A 1 -3.12 -5.07 -5.57
N PRO A 2 -2.51 -4.27 -6.47
CA PRO A 2 -3.21 -3.79 -7.68
C PRO A 2 -3.73 -4.91 -8.57
N THR A 3 -3.00 -6.02 -8.66
CA THR A 3 -3.39 -7.19 -9.45
C THR A 3 -4.53 -8.00 -8.82
N VAL A 4 -4.63 -8.05 -7.49
CA VAL A 4 -5.74 -8.72 -6.79
C VAL A 4 -7.04 -7.93 -6.98
N LEU A 5 -6.98 -6.61 -6.86
CA LEU A 5 -8.13 -5.74 -7.14
C LEU A 5 -8.57 -5.81 -8.60
N ALA A 6 -7.62 -5.85 -9.53
CA ALA A 6 -7.94 -6.02 -10.94
C ALA A 6 -8.57 -7.40 -11.22
N ALA A 7 -8.06 -8.46 -10.59
CA ALA A 7 -8.68 -9.79 -10.68
C ALA A 7 -10.10 -9.78 -10.12
N HIS A 8 -10.33 -9.16 -8.96
CA HIS A 8 -11.64 -9.05 -8.36
C HIS A 8 -12.60 -8.22 -9.23
N ALA A 9 -12.14 -7.13 -9.85
CA ALA A 9 -12.95 -6.36 -10.78
C ALA A 9 -13.36 -7.18 -12.02
N VAL A 10 -12.44 -7.97 -12.58
CA VAL A 10 -12.74 -8.89 -13.70
C VAL A 10 -13.70 -9.99 -13.26
N ASP A 11 -13.51 -10.55 -12.07
CA ASP A 11 -14.37 -11.61 -11.56
C ASP A 11 -15.79 -11.11 -11.24
N SER A 12 -15.91 -9.90 -10.67
CA SER A 12 -17.21 -9.33 -10.29
C SER A 12 -17.99 -8.77 -11.47
N ALA A 13 -17.32 -8.16 -12.46
CA ALA A 13 -17.98 -7.41 -13.54
C ALA A 13 -17.63 -7.85 -14.97
N GLY A 14 -16.65 -8.73 -15.15
CA GLY A 14 -16.21 -9.17 -16.47
C GLY A 14 -17.18 -10.15 -17.15
N THR A 15 -17.18 -10.17 -18.48
CA THR A 15 -17.90 -11.19 -19.26
C THR A 15 -17.24 -12.56 -19.09
N THR A 16 -17.96 -13.65 -19.40
CA THR A 16 -17.40 -15.02 -19.33
C THR A 16 -16.11 -15.16 -20.14
N GLU A 17 -16.05 -14.55 -21.32
CA GLU A 17 -14.84 -14.53 -22.16
C GLU A 17 -13.67 -13.80 -21.48
N GLN A 18 -13.93 -12.63 -20.88
CA GLN A 18 -12.93 -11.86 -20.15
C GLN A 18 -12.42 -12.63 -18.92
N LYS A 19 -13.30 -13.27 -18.15
CA LYS A 19 -12.92 -14.09 -17.00
C LYS A 19 -12.02 -15.26 -17.40
N ASN A 20 -12.44 -16.03 -18.41
CA ASN A 20 -11.69 -17.18 -18.91
C ASN A 20 -10.30 -16.78 -19.45
N ARG A 21 -10.20 -15.62 -20.08
CA ARG A 21 -8.94 -15.11 -20.62
C ARG A 21 -7.99 -14.62 -19.54
N TRP A 22 -8.47 -13.83 -18.58
CA TRP A 22 -7.59 -13.05 -17.71
C TRP A 22 -7.35 -13.68 -16.33
N LEU A 23 -8.35 -14.32 -15.70
CA LEU A 23 -8.20 -14.83 -14.33
C LEU A 23 -7.13 -15.92 -14.21
N PRO A 24 -7.03 -16.92 -15.11
CA PRO A 24 -5.98 -17.93 -15.01
C PRO A 24 -4.56 -17.34 -15.19
N ALA A 25 -4.41 -16.41 -16.14
CA ALA A 25 -3.14 -15.75 -16.39
C ALA A 25 -2.70 -14.88 -15.21
N ILE A 26 -3.64 -14.19 -14.56
CA ILE A 26 -3.37 -13.41 -13.34
C ILE A 26 -3.00 -14.35 -12.18
N ALA A 27 -3.75 -15.43 -11.96
CA ALA A 27 -3.54 -16.36 -10.85
C ALA A 27 -2.16 -17.07 -10.92
N THR A 28 -1.69 -17.35 -12.12
CA THR A 28 -0.38 -17.99 -12.37
C THR A 28 0.79 -16.99 -12.43
N GLY A 29 0.50 -15.69 -12.39
CA GLY A 29 1.51 -14.63 -12.57
C GLY A 29 1.96 -14.42 -14.02
N GLY A 30 1.37 -15.14 -14.98
CA GLY A 30 1.58 -14.93 -16.42
C GLY A 30 1.05 -13.59 -16.95
N ALA A 31 0.14 -12.94 -16.20
CA ALA A 31 -0.33 -11.59 -16.44
C ALA A 31 -0.31 -10.74 -15.16
N ARG A 32 0.04 -9.46 -15.31
CA ARG A 32 -0.06 -8.45 -14.24
C ARG A 32 -1.10 -7.42 -14.63
N ALA A 33 -1.96 -7.07 -13.69
CA ALA A 33 -3.05 -6.13 -13.90
C ALA A 33 -3.08 -5.07 -12.79
N THR A 34 -3.72 -3.94 -13.07
CA THR A 34 -3.94 -2.84 -12.12
C THR A 34 -5.28 -2.18 -12.39
N THR A 35 -5.86 -1.58 -11.36
CA THR A 35 -7.05 -0.75 -11.46
C THR A 35 -6.66 0.73 -11.50
N ALA A 36 -7.25 1.50 -12.41
CA ALA A 36 -7.04 2.94 -12.52
C ALA A 36 -8.31 3.66 -12.04
N PHE A 37 -8.35 4.00 -10.75
CA PHE A 37 -9.48 4.69 -10.11
C PHE A 37 -9.19 6.15 -9.77
N VAL A 38 -7.92 6.49 -9.56
CA VAL A 38 -7.51 7.81 -9.08
C VAL A 38 -7.30 8.74 -10.27
N ASP A 39 -7.97 9.89 -10.25
CA ASP A 39 -7.84 10.96 -11.26
C ASP A 39 -6.87 12.05 -10.78
N ALA A 40 -6.78 13.17 -11.50
CA ALA A 40 -5.83 14.25 -11.21
C ALA A 40 -5.99 14.91 -9.82
N ASP A 41 -7.16 14.77 -9.19
CA ASP A 41 -7.45 15.27 -7.84
C ASP A 41 -6.84 14.39 -6.72
N LEU A 42 -6.32 13.21 -7.09
CA LEU A 42 -5.74 12.22 -6.18
C LEU A 42 -6.67 11.75 -5.06
N ALA A 43 -7.97 12.02 -5.17
CA ALA A 43 -8.96 11.63 -4.18
C ALA A 43 -9.37 10.16 -4.38
N TRP A 44 -9.58 9.46 -3.27
CA TRP A 44 -10.21 8.12 -3.26
C TRP A 44 -11.72 8.23 -3.10
N ASP A 45 -12.33 9.18 -3.80
CA ASP A 45 -13.78 9.30 -3.90
C ASP A 45 -14.23 8.89 -5.31
N PRO A 46 -14.93 7.75 -5.47
CA PRO A 46 -15.48 7.35 -6.76
C PRO A 46 -16.41 8.40 -7.39
N GLN A 47 -17.02 9.27 -6.57
CA GLN A 47 -17.90 10.33 -7.04
C GLN A 47 -17.14 11.53 -7.61
N SER A 48 -15.86 11.72 -7.23
CA SER A 48 -15.02 12.82 -7.72
C SER A 48 -14.33 12.51 -9.06
N THR A 49 -14.40 11.26 -9.54
CA THR A 49 -13.75 10.84 -10.79
C THR A 49 -14.21 11.71 -11.96
N ALA A 50 -13.28 12.41 -12.60
CA ALA A 50 -13.54 13.32 -13.73
C ALA A 50 -13.44 12.62 -15.09
N THR A 51 -12.77 11.47 -15.16
CA THR A 51 -12.66 10.63 -16.35
C THR A 51 -14.05 10.29 -16.90
N ARG A 52 -14.29 10.55 -18.18
CA ARG A 52 -15.57 10.29 -18.87
C ARG A 52 -15.38 9.35 -20.04
N ALA A 53 -16.35 8.44 -20.20
CA ALA A 53 -16.44 7.59 -21.36
C ALA A 53 -17.41 8.12 -22.40
N GLU A 54 -16.88 8.65 -23.50
CA GLU A 54 -17.66 9.05 -24.66
C GLU A 54 -17.67 7.94 -25.71
N LYS A 55 -18.85 7.58 -26.20
CA LYS A 55 -19.01 6.64 -27.31
C LYS A 55 -18.73 7.37 -28.62
N VAL A 56 -17.52 7.22 -29.15
CA VAL A 56 -17.16 7.75 -30.48
C VAL A 56 -17.22 6.62 -31.50
N GLY A 57 -18.21 6.66 -32.41
CA GLY A 57 -18.39 5.65 -33.46
C GLY A 57 -18.60 4.21 -32.96
N ALA A 58 -18.42 3.23 -33.84
CA ALA A 58 -18.43 1.80 -33.50
C ALA A 58 -17.18 1.31 -32.73
N GLY A 59 -16.32 2.21 -32.26
CA GLY A 59 -15.15 1.90 -31.44
C GLY A 59 -14.40 3.17 -31.08
N CYS A 60 -14.34 3.49 -29.78
CA CYS A 60 -13.77 4.74 -29.31
C CYS A 60 -12.23 4.64 -29.14
N PRO A 61 -11.42 5.46 -29.83
CA PRO A 61 -9.95 5.46 -29.70
C PRO A 61 -9.43 6.02 -28.36
N ARG A 62 -10.26 6.77 -27.63
CA ARG A 62 -9.90 7.37 -26.33
C ARG A 62 -9.78 6.33 -25.20
N PHE A 63 -10.31 5.13 -25.40
CA PHE A 63 -10.11 3.94 -24.55
C PHE A 63 -9.30 2.89 -25.29
N ALA A 64 -8.09 3.24 -25.71
CA ALA A 64 -7.24 2.31 -26.43
C ALA A 64 -7.10 0.99 -25.65
N SER A 65 -7.25 -0.13 -26.37
CA SER A 65 -7.22 -1.48 -25.79
C SER A 65 -5.90 -1.73 -25.06
N TRP A 66 -5.86 -2.70 -24.15
CA TRP A 66 -4.60 -3.14 -23.53
C TRP A 66 -3.50 -3.41 -24.57
N LEU A 67 -3.86 -3.86 -25.79
CA LEU A 67 -2.94 -4.02 -26.90
C LEU A 67 -2.31 -2.71 -27.33
N LEU A 68 -3.05 -1.60 -27.41
CA LEU A 68 -2.46 -0.28 -27.74
C LEU A 68 -1.54 0.26 -26.63
N ARG A 69 -1.81 -0.07 -25.35
CA ARG A 69 -0.88 0.26 -24.25
C ARG A 69 0.34 -0.64 -24.27
N LEU A 70 0.18 -1.90 -24.68
CA LEU A 70 1.27 -2.83 -24.91
C LEU A 70 2.12 -2.37 -26.11
N ASP A 71 1.50 -1.93 -27.21
CA ASP A 71 2.15 -1.36 -28.39
C ASP A 71 2.91 -0.08 -28.02
N ASN A 72 2.30 0.79 -27.20
CA ASN A 72 3.00 1.97 -26.67
C ASN A 72 4.17 1.57 -25.77
N ARG A 73 4.01 0.54 -24.93
CA ARG A 73 5.11 -0.01 -24.13
C ARG A 73 6.20 -0.62 -25.01
N GLU A 74 5.86 -1.38 -26.05
CA GLU A 74 6.80 -1.99 -27.00
C GLU A 74 7.49 -0.94 -27.87
N ALA A 75 6.84 0.19 -28.15
CA ALA A 75 7.45 1.34 -28.81
C ALA A 75 8.33 2.17 -27.87
N LEU A 76 7.95 2.30 -26.59
CA LEU A 76 8.69 3.03 -25.58
C LEU A 76 9.86 2.23 -25.00
N LEU A 77 9.78 0.91 -24.89
CA LEU A 77 10.81 0.08 -24.27
C LEU A 77 12.17 0.26 -24.97
N PRO A 78 12.28 0.18 -26.30
CA PRO A 78 13.54 0.40 -27.00
C PRO A 78 14.10 1.81 -26.79
N LEU A 79 13.23 2.82 -26.71
CA LEU A 79 13.63 4.20 -26.43
C LEU A 79 14.11 4.37 -25.00
N LEU A 80 13.40 3.78 -24.04
CA LEU A 80 13.76 3.78 -22.62
C LEU A 80 15.04 2.98 -22.40
N GLU A 81 15.20 1.80 -22.99
CA GLU A 81 16.41 0.99 -22.91
C GLU A 81 17.59 1.71 -23.55
N SER A 82 17.41 2.28 -24.74
CA SER A 82 18.43 3.12 -25.38
C SER A 82 18.82 4.32 -24.51
N ARG A 83 17.85 4.93 -23.82
CA ARG A 83 18.10 6.06 -22.92
C ARG A 83 18.77 5.61 -21.63
N PHE A 84 18.29 4.57 -20.97
CA PHE A 84 18.88 4.04 -19.74
C PHE A 84 20.26 3.41 -19.98
N ALA A 85 20.55 2.96 -21.20
CA ALA A 85 21.88 2.52 -21.61
C ALA A 85 22.83 3.70 -21.93
N SER A 86 22.32 4.92 -22.16
CA SER A 86 23.16 6.06 -22.54
C SER A 86 23.97 6.64 -21.39
N GLU A 87 23.57 6.36 -20.15
CA GLU A 87 24.26 6.81 -18.94
C GLU A 87 24.36 5.64 -17.96
N PRO A 88 25.41 5.58 -17.11
CA PRO A 88 25.54 4.53 -16.12
C PRO A 88 24.38 4.54 -15.12
N ARG A 89 24.06 3.36 -14.57
CA ARG A 89 22.97 3.14 -13.61
C ARG A 89 22.92 4.20 -12.49
N ASP A 90 24.07 4.60 -11.96
CA ASP A 90 24.16 5.56 -10.85
C ASP A 90 23.67 6.96 -11.24
N HIS A 91 23.85 7.38 -12.50
CA HIS A 91 23.29 8.63 -13.01
C HIS A 91 21.76 8.62 -12.92
N TRP A 92 21.13 7.54 -13.39
CA TRP A 92 19.68 7.40 -13.37
C TRP A 92 19.13 7.27 -11.97
N LEU A 93 19.80 6.52 -11.09
CA LEU A 93 19.41 6.45 -9.69
C LEU A 93 19.51 7.80 -9.00
N GLY A 94 20.54 8.60 -9.29
CA GLY A 94 20.66 9.97 -8.81
C GLY A 94 19.53 10.88 -9.32
N LEU A 95 19.16 10.74 -10.59
CA LEU A 95 18.06 11.50 -11.19
C LEU A 95 16.70 11.10 -10.60
N LEU A 96 16.42 9.81 -10.47
CA LEU A 96 15.18 9.28 -9.88
C LEU A 96 15.07 9.66 -8.40
N ALA A 97 16.19 9.61 -7.65
CA ALA A 97 16.24 10.07 -6.26
C ALA A 97 16.01 11.58 -6.14
N LYS A 98 16.56 12.39 -7.05
CA LYS A 98 16.34 13.85 -7.10
C LYS A 98 14.86 14.21 -7.32
N HIS A 99 14.09 13.33 -7.95
CA HIS A 99 12.69 13.54 -8.28
C HIS A 99 11.73 12.67 -7.45
N ASP A 100 12.22 12.01 -6.40
CA ASP A 100 11.45 11.16 -5.47
C ASP A 100 10.58 10.07 -6.15
N ILE A 101 11.11 9.45 -7.22
CA ILE A 101 10.41 8.40 -7.97
C ILE A 101 10.93 7.01 -7.52
N PRO A 102 10.17 6.23 -6.75
CA PRO A 102 10.58 4.87 -6.35
C PRO A 102 10.54 3.90 -7.53
N ALA A 103 11.65 3.20 -7.78
CA ALA A 103 11.78 2.17 -8.82
C ALA A 103 11.87 0.75 -8.23
N ALA A 104 11.10 -0.19 -8.81
CA ALA A 104 11.13 -1.66 -8.66
C ALA A 104 10.18 -2.30 -7.61
N PRO A 105 10.03 -3.65 -7.60
CA PRO A 105 8.97 -4.44 -8.24
C PRO A 105 7.85 -4.90 -7.28
N VAL A 106 6.74 -5.35 -7.87
CA VAL A 106 5.49 -5.77 -7.23
C VAL A 106 5.69 -6.90 -6.20
N GLN A 107 5.28 -6.63 -4.96
CA GLN A 107 5.34 -7.51 -3.79
C GLN A 107 4.44 -8.75 -3.88
N THR A 108 4.89 -9.87 -3.30
CA THR A 108 4.06 -11.05 -3.02
C THR A 108 3.00 -10.73 -1.94
N MET A 109 1.98 -11.57 -1.79
CA MET A 109 0.99 -11.46 -0.68
C MET A 109 1.68 -11.55 0.70
N LEU A 110 2.77 -12.33 0.79
CA LEU A 110 3.59 -12.47 2.00
C LEU A 110 4.36 -11.18 2.31
N ASP A 111 4.95 -10.53 1.30
CA ASP A 111 5.62 -9.23 1.45
C ASP A 111 4.62 -8.10 1.74
N PHE A 112 3.38 -8.26 1.28
CA PHE A 112 2.25 -7.41 1.64
C PHE A 112 1.86 -7.57 3.13
N MET A 113 1.77 -8.81 3.61
CA MET A 113 1.45 -9.16 5.00
C MET A 113 2.60 -8.87 5.99
N ASN A 114 3.82 -8.61 5.51
CA ASN A 114 4.85 -7.90 6.27
C ASN A 114 4.44 -6.42 6.42
N ASP A 115 3.43 -6.19 7.24
CA ASP A 115 2.92 -4.86 7.61
C ASP A 115 4.09 -3.99 8.08
N PRO A 116 4.28 -2.79 7.49
CA PRO A 116 5.24 -1.81 7.98
C PRO A 116 5.23 -1.64 9.50
N ALA A 117 4.06 -1.65 10.15
CA ALA A 117 3.95 -1.51 11.59
C ALA A 117 4.57 -2.70 12.34
N VAL A 118 4.25 -3.94 11.94
CA VAL A 118 4.83 -5.17 12.52
C VAL A 118 6.35 -5.16 12.36
N ARG A 119 6.87 -4.81 11.17
CA ARG A 119 8.31 -4.75 10.92
C ARG A 119 9.01 -3.70 11.78
N HIS A 120 8.40 -2.52 11.94
CA HIS A 120 8.94 -1.48 12.82
C HIS A 120 8.96 -1.92 14.28
N LEU A 121 7.89 -2.56 14.78
CA LEU A 121 7.84 -3.12 16.12
C LEU A 121 8.96 -4.13 16.36
N ASP A 122 9.12 -5.10 15.45
CA ASP A 122 10.14 -6.15 15.55
C ASP A 122 11.56 -5.56 15.59
N MET A 123 11.85 -4.65 14.65
CA MET A 123 13.15 -3.97 14.60
C MET A 123 13.41 -3.18 15.88
N SER A 124 12.41 -2.43 16.38
CA SER A 124 12.53 -1.64 17.60
C SER A 124 12.74 -2.49 18.85
N VAL A 125 12.01 -3.59 19.00
CA VAL A 125 12.21 -4.51 20.13
C VAL A 125 13.57 -5.18 20.02
N GLY A 126 13.99 -5.59 18.82
CA GLY A 126 15.32 -6.14 18.57
C GLY A 126 16.43 -5.16 18.95
N TYR A 127 16.34 -3.92 18.45
CA TYR A 127 17.29 -2.85 18.75
C TYR A 127 17.33 -2.50 20.24
N ALA A 128 16.16 -2.40 20.89
CA ALA A 128 16.06 -2.05 22.29
C ALA A 128 16.72 -3.09 23.23
N LYS A 129 16.77 -4.35 22.81
CA LYS A 129 17.43 -5.44 23.56
C LYS A 129 18.95 -5.40 23.49
N VAL A 130 19.52 -4.84 22.42
CA VAL A 130 20.98 -4.92 22.16
C VAL A 130 21.70 -3.58 22.26
N ARG A 131 20.99 -2.46 22.04
CA ARG A 131 21.60 -1.14 22.12
C ARG A 131 21.82 -0.77 23.58
N GLU A 132 23.07 -0.52 23.97
CA GLU A 132 23.40 -0.06 25.31
C GLU A 132 23.60 1.46 25.41
N GLN A 133 23.03 2.06 26.44
CA GLN A 133 23.27 3.43 26.89
C GLN A 133 23.25 3.47 28.41
N PHE A 134 24.07 4.34 29.01
CA PHE A 134 24.21 4.44 30.47
C PHE A 134 24.50 3.07 31.13
N GLY A 135 25.29 2.23 30.46
CA GLY A 135 25.76 0.93 30.97
C GLY A 135 24.74 -0.21 30.97
N GLN A 136 23.60 -0.07 30.27
CA GLN A 136 22.61 -1.15 30.13
C GLN A 136 21.84 -1.07 28.81
N PRO A 137 21.17 -2.15 28.37
CA PRO A 137 20.29 -2.12 27.21
C PRO A 137 19.19 -1.06 27.35
N ILE A 138 18.90 -0.31 26.28
CA ILE A 138 17.92 0.78 26.31
C ILE A 138 16.50 0.30 26.61
N GLY A 139 16.18 -0.96 26.28
CA GLY A 139 14.94 -1.63 26.66
C GLY A 139 14.77 -1.85 28.17
N SER A 140 15.77 -1.52 28.99
CA SER A 140 15.66 -1.51 30.45
C SER A 140 15.04 -0.22 30.98
N PHE A 141 15.03 0.86 30.18
CA PHE A 141 14.43 2.13 30.56
C PHE A 141 12.91 2.11 30.34
N GLN A 142 12.17 2.63 31.31
CA GLN A 142 10.71 2.65 31.32
C GLN A 142 10.13 3.33 30.06
N ALA A 143 10.73 4.44 29.63
CA ALA A 143 10.29 5.20 28.45
C ALA A 143 10.34 4.37 27.15
N ILE A 144 11.36 3.52 26.98
CA ILE A 144 11.49 2.66 25.78
C ILE A 144 10.55 1.45 25.89
N ARG A 145 10.43 0.85 27.09
CA ARG A 145 9.49 -0.27 27.30
C ARG A 145 8.05 0.13 27.04
N HIS A 146 7.61 1.28 27.55
CA HIS A 146 6.24 1.75 27.32
C HIS A 146 5.99 1.99 25.83
N LYS A 147 6.89 2.66 25.12
CA LYS A 147 6.78 2.82 23.66
C LYS A 147 6.63 1.48 22.95
N CYS A 148 7.48 0.50 23.26
CA CYS A 148 7.40 -0.83 22.62
C CYS A 148 6.10 -1.56 22.98
N ALA A 149 5.61 -1.43 24.20
CA ALA A 149 4.34 -2.03 24.62
C ALA A 149 3.13 -1.37 23.94
N GLU A 150 3.12 -0.05 23.81
CA GLU A 150 2.07 0.71 23.10
C GLU A 150 2.06 0.41 21.59
N MET A 151 3.25 0.28 20.99
CA MET A 151 3.38 -0.17 19.61
C MET A 151 2.81 -1.59 19.42
N LEU A 152 3.14 -2.53 20.31
CA LEU A 152 2.59 -3.88 20.27
C LEU A 152 1.06 -3.86 20.40
N LEU A 153 0.52 -3.11 21.35
CA LEU A 153 -0.93 -2.97 21.53
C LEU A 153 -1.61 -2.46 20.26
N SER A 154 -1.00 -1.46 19.60
CA SER A 154 -1.51 -0.88 18.36
C SER A 154 -1.53 -1.90 17.21
N VAL A 155 -0.48 -2.74 17.11
CA VAL A 155 -0.38 -3.82 16.10
C VAL A 155 -1.43 -4.91 16.36
N GLU A 156 -1.57 -5.38 17.60
CA GLU A 156 -2.53 -6.45 17.91
C GLU A 156 -3.98 -6.00 17.73
N ASN A 157 -4.31 -4.76 18.11
CA ASN A 157 -5.63 -4.20 17.85
C ASN A 157 -5.89 -4.02 16.34
N SER A 158 -4.86 -3.68 15.57
CA SER A 158 -4.94 -3.60 14.11
C SER A 158 -5.28 -4.97 13.51
N HIS A 159 -4.60 -6.03 13.96
CA HIS A 159 -4.92 -7.40 13.53
C HIS A 159 -6.35 -7.79 13.89
N ALA A 160 -6.79 -7.52 15.12
CA ALA A 160 -8.16 -7.84 15.55
C ALA A 160 -9.21 -7.13 14.68
N ALA A 161 -9.05 -5.84 14.42
CA ALA A 161 -9.97 -5.07 13.59
C ALA A 161 -9.99 -5.58 12.13
N VAL A 162 -8.83 -5.88 11.55
CA VAL A 162 -8.72 -6.41 10.19
C VAL A 162 -9.33 -7.81 10.07
N TYR A 163 -9.08 -8.69 11.03
CA TYR A 163 -9.66 -10.03 11.03
C TYR A 163 -11.18 -10.00 11.15
N TYR A 164 -11.72 -9.12 11.99
CA TYR A 164 -13.17 -8.92 12.06
C TYR A 164 -13.74 -8.41 10.74
N ALA A 165 -13.12 -7.39 10.14
CA ALA A 165 -13.56 -6.86 8.85
C ALA A 165 -13.49 -7.91 7.72
N ALA A 166 -12.43 -8.71 7.68
CA ALA A 166 -12.29 -9.80 6.72
C ALA A 166 -13.37 -10.87 6.89
N TRP A 167 -13.63 -11.29 8.13
CA TRP A 167 -14.70 -12.22 8.44
C TRP A 167 -16.08 -11.65 8.07
N ALA A 168 -16.36 -10.40 8.43
CA ALA A 168 -17.64 -9.76 8.16
C ALA A 168 -17.91 -9.66 6.65
N LEU A 169 -16.88 -9.35 5.85
CA LEU A 169 -16.96 -9.35 4.38
C LEU A 169 -17.24 -10.75 3.81
N ASP A 170 -16.55 -11.78 4.30
CA ASP A 170 -16.73 -13.17 3.84
C ASP A 170 -18.11 -13.73 4.21
N ALA A 171 -18.53 -13.50 5.46
CA ALA A 171 -19.82 -13.90 5.99
C ALA A 171 -20.99 -13.06 5.46
N LYS A 172 -20.73 -11.97 4.73
CA LYS A 172 -21.72 -10.98 4.27
C LYS A 172 -22.55 -10.43 5.43
N ALA A 173 -21.91 -10.15 6.56
CA ALA A 173 -22.56 -9.57 7.72
C ALA A 173 -23.12 -8.17 7.39
N GLU A 174 -24.19 -7.77 8.06
CA GLU A 174 -24.86 -6.48 7.83
C GLU A 174 -23.94 -5.28 8.09
N ASP A 175 -23.00 -5.43 9.02
CA ASP A 175 -22.05 -4.40 9.43
C ASP A 175 -20.70 -4.46 8.68
N ALA A 176 -20.57 -5.29 7.64
CA ALA A 176 -19.30 -5.49 6.94
C ALA A 176 -18.65 -4.19 6.42
N ALA A 177 -19.46 -3.26 5.89
CA ALA A 177 -18.98 -1.96 5.42
C ALA A 177 -18.49 -1.06 6.57
N LEU A 178 -19.16 -1.11 7.73
CA LEU A 178 -18.77 -0.40 8.93
C LEU A 178 -17.47 -0.99 9.48
N ALA A 179 -17.38 -2.31 9.61
CA ALA A 179 -16.20 -3.04 10.06
C ALA A 179 -14.97 -2.72 9.22
N ALA A 180 -15.09 -2.72 7.89
CA ALA A 180 -14.01 -2.36 6.98
C ALA A 180 -13.52 -0.91 7.18
N SER A 181 -14.44 0.04 7.38
CA SER A 181 -14.08 1.45 7.63
C SER A 181 -13.46 1.68 9.01
N VAL A 182 -13.96 0.99 10.04
CA VAL A 182 -13.34 0.99 11.38
C VAL A 182 -11.92 0.44 11.31
N ALA A 183 -11.74 -0.72 10.68
CA ALA A 183 -10.41 -1.33 10.52
C ALA A 183 -9.45 -0.40 9.79
N LYS A 184 -9.86 0.15 8.63
CA LYS A 184 -8.99 1.01 7.82
C LYS A 184 -8.64 2.34 8.51
N SER A 185 -9.58 2.95 9.23
CA SER A 185 -9.27 4.16 10.02
C SER A 185 -8.28 3.85 11.16
N TYR A 186 -8.51 2.80 11.94
CA TYR A 186 -7.62 2.41 13.05
C TYR A 186 -6.22 2.03 12.59
N VAL A 187 -6.11 1.13 11.61
CA VAL A 187 -4.82 0.64 11.09
C VAL A 187 -3.97 1.77 10.53
N SER A 188 -4.59 2.73 9.84
CA SER A 188 -3.87 3.86 9.26
C SER A 188 -3.23 4.74 10.34
N GLU A 189 -3.92 4.93 11.48
CA GLU A 189 -3.36 5.64 12.62
C GLU A 189 -2.31 4.84 13.39
N ALA A 190 -2.60 3.57 13.66
CA ALA A 190 -1.70 2.66 14.32
C ALA A 190 -0.37 2.56 13.56
N ALA A 191 -0.41 2.39 12.23
CA ALA A 191 0.79 2.33 11.40
C ALA A 191 1.62 3.61 11.50
N ARG A 192 0.99 4.79 11.47
CA ARG A 192 1.68 6.08 11.64
C ARG A 192 2.33 6.20 13.01
N HIS A 193 1.62 5.83 14.06
CA HIS A 193 2.11 5.85 15.43
C HIS A 193 3.31 4.90 15.59
N VAL A 194 3.16 3.63 15.19
CA VAL A 194 4.20 2.61 15.33
C VAL A 194 5.44 2.95 14.53
N CYS A 195 5.30 3.39 13.27
CA CYS A 195 6.45 3.76 12.46
C CYS A 195 7.18 5.00 13.02
N GLY A 196 6.43 5.99 13.52
CA GLY A 196 7.00 7.18 14.16
C GLY A 196 7.75 6.85 15.46
N GLU A 197 7.15 6.03 16.32
CA GLU A 197 7.76 5.60 17.58
C GLU A 197 8.99 4.73 17.36
N ALA A 198 8.96 3.87 16.35
CA ALA A 198 10.10 3.05 16.01
C ALA A 198 11.31 3.88 15.59
N ILE A 199 11.12 4.98 14.85
CA ILE A 199 12.21 5.94 14.57
C ILE A 199 12.75 6.54 15.87
N GLN A 200 11.88 6.92 16.82
CA GLN A 200 12.30 7.48 18.10
C GLN A 200 13.09 6.47 18.96
N VAL A 201 12.69 5.20 18.97
CA VAL A 201 13.43 4.12 19.68
C VAL A 201 14.85 3.97 19.14
N HIS A 202 15.05 4.13 17.83
CA HIS A 202 16.37 4.05 17.20
C HIS A 202 17.16 5.37 17.30
N GLY A 203 16.49 6.49 17.52
CA GLY A 203 17.12 7.81 17.52
C GLY A 203 17.73 8.15 16.16
N GLY A 204 18.92 8.76 16.15
CA GLY A 204 19.56 9.22 14.91
C GLY A 204 19.79 8.13 13.85
N ILE A 205 20.11 6.89 14.26
CA ILE A 205 20.35 5.77 13.34
C ILE A 205 19.06 5.29 12.65
N GLY A 206 17.89 5.66 13.17
CA GLY A 206 16.61 5.37 12.54
C GLY A 206 16.38 6.12 11.22
N PHE A 207 17.17 7.17 10.96
CA PHE A 207 17.12 7.98 9.73
C PHE A 207 18.23 7.64 8.73
N THR A 208 19.06 6.65 9.03
CA THR A 208 20.21 6.30 8.20
C THR A 208 19.96 4.99 7.43
N TRP A 209 20.92 4.57 6.60
CA TRP A 209 20.79 3.39 5.73
C TRP A 209 21.12 2.07 6.44
N GLU A 210 21.57 2.15 7.68
CA GLU A 210 21.95 1.04 8.55
C GLU A 210 20.74 0.24 9.04
N TYR A 211 19.54 0.83 8.99
CA TYR A 211 18.28 0.16 9.31
C TYR A 211 17.22 0.48 8.25
N ASP A 212 16.45 -0.55 7.88
CA ASP A 212 15.40 -0.46 6.87
C ASP A 212 14.12 0.28 7.33
N LEU A 213 14.12 0.89 8.52
CA LEU A 213 13.00 1.68 9.07
C LEU A 213 12.47 2.68 8.03
N HIS A 214 13.38 3.39 7.37
CA HIS A 214 13.04 4.38 6.35
C HIS A 214 12.32 3.77 5.12
N LEU A 215 12.60 2.50 4.76
CA LEU A 215 11.91 1.80 3.67
C LEU A 215 10.46 1.49 4.05
N TYR A 216 10.25 0.94 5.25
CA TYR A 216 8.93 0.63 5.74
C TYR A 216 8.11 1.90 6.02
N MET A 217 8.73 2.98 6.48
CA MET A 217 8.06 4.26 6.73
C MET A 217 7.56 4.87 5.42
N LYS A 218 8.40 4.90 4.37
CA LYS A 218 7.99 5.31 3.02
C LYS A 218 6.82 4.48 2.50
N ARG A 219 6.87 3.16 2.72
CA ARG A 219 5.79 2.25 2.34
C ARG A 219 4.50 2.52 3.12
N ALA A 220 4.56 2.72 4.43
CA ALA A 220 3.40 3.07 5.25
C ALA A 220 2.76 4.37 4.74
N LYS A 221 3.57 5.38 4.42
CA LYS A 221 3.11 6.66 3.87
C LYS A 221 2.48 6.55 2.49
N ALA A 222 3.01 5.68 1.62
CA ALA A 222 2.41 5.41 0.32
C ALA A 222 1.06 4.68 0.43
N LEU A 223 0.90 3.81 1.45
CA LEU A 223 -0.32 3.03 1.67
C LEU A 223 -1.42 3.80 2.43
N GLU A 224 -1.05 4.78 3.26
CA GLU A 224 -1.96 5.58 4.09
C GLU A 224 -3.15 6.15 3.30
N PRO A 225 -2.96 6.86 2.16
CA PRO A 225 -4.07 7.42 1.39
C PRO A 225 -4.78 6.40 0.49
N MET A 226 -4.23 5.19 0.29
CA MET A 226 -4.85 4.22 -0.62
C MET A 226 -6.18 3.71 -0.07
N TYR A 227 -7.21 3.75 -0.92
CA TYR A 227 -8.60 3.36 -0.63
C TYR A 227 -9.32 4.25 0.39
N GLY A 228 -8.89 5.50 0.52
CA GLY A 228 -9.37 6.43 1.54
C GLY A 228 -8.43 6.44 2.75
N ASP A 229 -8.21 7.63 3.32
CA ASP A 229 -7.41 7.80 4.53
C ASP A 229 -8.27 7.66 5.80
N ALA A 230 -7.64 7.84 6.97
CA ALA A 230 -8.33 7.67 8.25
C ALA A 230 -9.53 8.62 8.42
N ASP A 231 -9.42 9.85 7.93
CA ASP A 231 -10.47 10.86 8.09
C ASP A 231 -11.65 10.57 7.16
N TRP A 232 -11.38 10.19 5.92
CA TRP A 232 -12.41 9.73 5.00
C TRP A 232 -13.21 8.54 5.57
N HIS A 233 -12.52 7.55 6.16
CA HIS A 233 -13.18 6.40 6.77
C HIS A 233 -13.95 6.74 8.03
N ARG A 234 -13.54 7.75 8.81
CA ARG A 234 -14.34 8.26 9.94
C ARG A 234 -15.64 8.91 9.47
N GLU A 235 -15.59 9.65 8.38
CA GLU A 235 -16.82 10.18 7.78
C GLU A 235 -17.74 9.05 7.30
N GLN A 236 -17.20 7.96 6.74
CA GLN A 236 -18.01 6.80 6.38
C GLN A 236 -18.63 6.13 7.61
N ILE A 237 -17.88 6.00 8.70
CA ILE A 237 -18.40 5.45 9.97
C ILE A 237 -19.60 6.27 10.44
N LEU A 238 -19.50 7.60 10.45
CA LEU A 238 -20.61 8.48 10.85
C LEU A 238 -21.86 8.32 9.96
N ARG A 239 -21.70 7.99 8.68
CA ARG A 239 -22.82 7.73 7.76
C ARG A 239 -23.45 6.35 7.97
N LEU A 240 -22.68 5.39 8.45
CA LEU A 240 -23.10 3.99 8.60
C LEU A 240 -23.67 3.67 9.99
N VAL A 241 -23.30 4.45 11.01
CA VAL A 241 -23.85 4.30 12.36
C VAL A 241 -25.23 4.97 12.43
N PRO A 242 -26.30 4.25 12.78
CA PRO A 242 -27.61 4.85 12.97
C PRO A 242 -27.59 5.85 14.14
N ALA A 243 -28.32 6.96 13.96
CA ALA A 243 -28.46 8.02 14.96
C ALA A 243 -29.23 7.58 16.22
#